data_AF-A0AAC8YC59-F1
#
_entry.id   AF-A0AAC8YC59-F1
#
_cell.length_a   1.000
_cell.length_b   1.000
_cell.length_c   1.000
_cell.angle_alpha   90.00
_cell.angle_beta   90.00
_cell.angle_gamma   90.00
#
_symmetry.space_group_name_H-M   'P 1'
#
loop_
_entity.id
_entity.type
_entity.pdbx_description
1 polymer ?
#
loop_
_entity_poly.entity_id
_entity_poly.type
_entity_poly.pdbx_seq_one_letter_code
_entity_poly.pdbx_strand_id
1 'polypeptide(L)'
;MTSPQWPSPDQRPQASIDQYAPPRRRGGWIFVVIVVVVAVGLVLAVRQLNRDPRPPTAVSSPASASSPASSMPAVPTPGATASSIPFVSSSDGAEGVWTITKVSWSDSGAEISMTIKVTKGTLYGYSFYVMENDSTRIHEAEPQGWPDDISGGSIRSGQTVSGRIFVDMAKVESTVVLAHDNGMSPITALLLPV
;
A
#
# COMPACT_ATOMS: atom_id res chain seq x y z
N MET A 1 42.42 -70.61 21.88
CA MET A 1 42.58 -69.25 21.36
C MET A 1 41.32 -68.90 20.60
N THR A 2 40.47 -68.04 21.15
CA THR A 2 39.21 -67.60 20.56
C THR A 2 39.18 -66.07 20.64
N SER A 3 39.23 -65.42 19.49
CA SER A 3 39.24 -63.96 19.36
C SER A 3 37.83 -63.38 19.54
N PRO A 4 37.66 -62.18 20.12
CA PRO A 4 36.37 -61.53 20.25
C PRO A 4 35.91 -60.99 18.88
N GLN A 5 34.68 -61.35 18.49
CA GLN A 5 34.05 -60.90 17.25
C GLN A 5 33.35 -59.56 17.50
N TRP A 6 33.84 -58.49 16.87
CA TRP A 6 33.20 -57.18 16.90
C TRP A 6 31.97 -57.14 15.97
N PRO A 7 30.93 -56.34 16.27
CA PRO A 7 29.77 -56.20 15.40
C PRO A 7 30.13 -55.42 14.12
N SER A 8 29.65 -55.89 12.97
CA SER A 8 29.85 -55.25 11.66
C SER A 8 29.25 -53.83 11.60
N PRO A 9 29.84 -52.91 10.83
CA PRO A 9 29.44 -51.49 10.79
C PRO A 9 28.15 -51.17 10.00
N ASP A 10 27.39 -52.18 9.55
CA ASP A 10 26.29 -52.00 8.60
C ASP A 10 24.92 -51.62 9.21
N GLN A 11 24.85 -51.35 10.52
CA GLN A 11 23.62 -50.94 11.20
C GLN A 11 23.58 -49.45 11.55
N ARG A 12 23.85 -48.57 10.58
CA ARG A 12 23.40 -47.17 10.70
C ARG A 12 22.15 -46.98 9.86
N PRO A 13 21.02 -46.54 10.45
CA PRO A 13 19.88 -46.08 9.66
C PRO A 13 20.36 -44.95 8.76
N GLN A 14 20.30 -45.12 7.44
CA GLN A 14 20.52 -44.01 6.53
C GLN A 14 19.39 -43.00 6.75
N ALA A 15 19.71 -41.85 7.34
CA ALA A 15 18.78 -40.73 7.42
C ALA A 15 18.49 -40.29 5.98
N SER A 16 17.28 -40.59 5.49
CA SER A 16 16.86 -40.14 4.16
C SER A 16 16.65 -38.62 4.19
N ILE A 17 17.43 -37.92 3.37
CA ILE A 17 17.38 -36.46 3.16
C ILE A 17 16.02 -35.99 2.60
N ASP A 18 15.19 -36.92 2.11
CA ASP A 18 13.86 -36.62 1.58
C ASP A 18 12.90 -36.00 2.60
N GLN A 19 13.18 -36.11 3.90
CA GLN A 19 12.37 -35.47 4.95
C GLN A 19 12.48 -33.93 4.98
N TYR A 20 13.44 -33.35 4.25
CA TYR A 20 13.59 -31.91 4.07
C TYR A 20 13.11 -31.41 2.68
N ALA A 21 12.54 -32.29 1.85
CA ALA A 21 11.99 -31.87 0.56
C ALA A 21 10.73 -31.01 0.77
N PRO A 22 10.67 -29.78 0.23
CA PRO A 22 9.49 -28.93 0.34
C PRO A 22 8.26 -29.65 -0.24
N PRO A 23 7.09 -29.58 0.42
CA PRO A 23 5.89 -30.21 -0.09
C PRO A 23 5.55 -29.58 -1.45
N ARG A 24 5.72 -30.35 -2.53
CA ARG A 24 5.33 -29.95 -3.88
C ARG A 24 3.81 -29.82 -3.95
N ARG A 25 3.27 -28.65 -3.61
CA ARG A 25 1.85 -28.34 -3.75
C ARG A 25 1.58 -27.45 -4.97
N ARG A 26 0.84 -28.05 -5.91
CA ARG A 26 -0.22 -27.46 -6.74
C ARG A 26 0.18 -26.44 -7.81
N GLY A 27 0.93 -26.90 -8.82
CA GLY A 27 1.03 -26.20 -10.12
C GLY A 27 -0.30 -26.06 -10.88
N GLY A 28 -1.35 -26.79 -10.49
CA GLY A 28 -2.67 -26.70 -11.12
C GLY A 28 -3.44 -25.41 -10.84
N TRP A 29 -3.19 -24.72 -9.73
CA TRP A 29 -3.92 -23.49 -9.40
C TRP A 29 -3.47 -22.29 -10.23
N ILE A 30 -2.16 -22.21 -10.52
CA ILE A 30 -1.59 -21.16 -11.36
C ILE A 30 -2.21 -21.21 -12.77
N PHE A 31 -2.43 -22.40 -13.31
CA PHE A 31 -3.06 -22.57 -14.63
C PHE A 31 -4.51 -22.04 -14.66
N VAL A 32 -5.28 -22.25 -13.60
CA VAL A 32 -6.65 -21.71 -13.47
C VAL A 32 -6.65 -20.19 -13.41
N VAL A 33 -5.72 -19.59 -12.64
CA VAL A 33 -5.59 -18.13 -12.57
C VAL A 33 -5.27 -17.53 -13.93
N ILE A 34 -4.36 -18.14 -14.70
CA ILE A 34 -3.99 -17.68 -16.04
C ILE A 34 -5.21 -17.70 -16.98
N VAL A 35 -5.99 -18.78 -16.99
CA VAL A 35 -7.18 -18.90 -17.85
C VAL A 35 -8.22 -17.83 -17.53
N VAL A 36 -8.44 -17.54 -16.23
CA VAL A 36 -9.39 -16.50 -15.80
C VAL A 36 -8.92 -15.11 -16.23
N VAL A 37 -7.63 -14.79 -16.07
CA VAL A 37 -7.06 -13.49 -16.48
C VAL A 37 -7.21 -13.27 -17.99
N VAL A 38 -6.95 -14.31 -18.81
CA VAL A 38 -7.12 -14.24 -20.27
C VAL A 38 -8.58 -13.98 -20.65
N ALA A 39 -9.53 -14.65 -19.99
CA ALA A 39 -10.95 -14.45 -20.26
C ALA A 39 -11.43 -13.03 -19.91
N VAL A 40 -10.98 -12.47 -18.78
CA VAL A 40 -11.33 -11.09 -18.37
C VAL A 40 -10.73 -10.06 -19.34
N GLY A 41 -9.48 -10.26 -19.77
CA GLY A 41 -8.83 -9.39 -20.76
C GLY A 41 -9.60 -9.32 -22.08
N LEU A 42 -10.06 -10.47 -22.58
CA LEU A 42 -10.89 -10.57 -23.78
C LEU A 42 -12.22 -9.80 -23.66
N VAL A 43 -12.89 -9.89 -22.51
CA VAL A 43 -14.16 -9.18 -22.27
C VAL A 43 -13.97 -7.66 -22.21
N LEU A 44 -12.88 -7.19 -21.61
CA LEU A 44 -12.57 -5.75 -21.52
C LEU A 44 -12.17 -5.16 -22.88
N ALA A 45 -11.42 -5.90 -23.70
CA ALA A 45 -11.05 -5.48 -25.06
C ALA A 45 -12.28 -5.26 -25.96
N VAL A 46 -13.27 -6.17 -25.90
CA VAL A 46 -14.54 -6.04 -26.65
C VAL A 46 -15.34 -4.82 -26.19
N ARG A 47 -15.33 -4.49 -24.89
CA ARG A 47 -16.05 -3.32 -24.36
C ARG A 47 -15.42 -1.98 -24.72
N GLN A 48 -14.09 -1.90 -24.85
CA GLN A 48 -13.42 -0.66 -25.26
C GLN A 48 -13.66 -0.33 -26.73
N LEU A 49 -13.72 -1.34 -27.60
CA LEU A 49 -13.97 -1.12 -29.04
C LEU A 49 -15.40 -0.62 -29.33
N ASN A 50 -16.36 -0.86 -28.42
CA ASN A 50 -17.76 -0.45 -28.57
C ASN A 50 -18.10 0.93 -27.97
N ARG A 51 -17.10 1.68 -27.47
CA ARG A 51 -17.31 3.03 -26.93
C ARG A 51 -16.65 4.09 -27.81
N ASP A 52 -17.31 4.40 -28.93
CA ASP A 52 -17.23 5.71 -29.58
C ASP A 52 -18.64 6.32 -29.62
N PRO A 53 -18.81 7.57 -29.14
CA PRO A 53 -19.15 8.64 -30.10
C PRO A 53 -18.46 10.00 -29.86
N ARG A 54 -18.36 10.72 -30.99
CA ARG A 54 -17.75 12.03 -31.35
C ARG A 54 -18.41 13.30 -30.69
N PRO A 55 -17.95 14.56 -30.95
CA PRO A 55 -17.86 15.70 -30.02
C PRO A 55 -18.91 16.82 -30.29
N PRO A 56 -18.82 17.98 -29.60
CA PRO A 56 -18.95 19.25 -30.34
C PRO A 56 -17.99 20.39 -29.93
N THR A 57 -17.84 21.30 -30.89
CA THR A 57 -17.01 22.50 -31.05
C THR A 57 -17.38 23.74 -30.21
N ALA A 58 -16.40 24.64 -30.08
CA ALA A 58 -16.32 25.92 -29.37
C ALA A 58 -17.22 27.08 -29.88
N VAL A 59 -17.51 28.09 -29.03
CA VAL A 59 -17.58 29.56 -29.33
C VAL A 59 -17.35 30.42 -28.05
N SER A 60 -16.82 31.64 -28.25
CA SER A 60 -16.15 32.65 -27.40
C SER A 60 -16.97 33.56 -26.43
N SER A 61 -16.35 33.96 -25.29
CA SER A 61 -16.14 35.30 -24.61
C SER A 61 -17.11 36.51 -24.80
N PRO A 62 -17.10 37.61 -23.97
CA PRO A 62 -16.79 37.86 -22.52
C PRO A 62 -17.86 38.71 -21.75
N ALA A 63 -17.69 38.89 -20.42
CA ALA A 63 -17.72 40.18 -19.66
C ALA A 63 -18.31 40.10 -18.22
N SER A 64 -17.61 40.80 -17.32
CA SER A 64 -17.61 40.88 -15.85
C SER A 64 -18.87 41.37 -15.12
N ALA A 65 -19.07 40.93 -13.86
CA ALA A 65 -19.37 41.80 -12.70
C ALA A 65 -19.33 41.07 -11.32
N SER A 66 -18.38 41.50 -10.48
CA SER A 66 -18.48 41.80 -9.03
C SER A 66 -18.84 40.74 -7.97
N SER A 67 -17.86 40.46 -7.09
CA SER A 67 -17.91 39.72 -5.81
C SER A 67 -18.78 40.39 -4.72
N PRO A 68 -19.10 39.69 -3.60
CA PRO A 68 -18.16 39.72 -2.46
C PRO A 68 -17.96 38.41 -1.68
N ALA A 69 -16.73 38.28 -1.16
CA ALA A 69 -16.26 37.55 0.03
C ALA A 69 -16.94 36.22 0.45
N SER A 70 -16.23 35.12 0.25
CA SER A 70 -16.24 33.99 1.18
C SER A 70 -14.84 33.40 1.29
N SER A 71 -14.33 33.42 2.53
CA SER A 71 -13.14 32.78 3.09
C SER A 71 -12.19 32.08 2.10
N MET A 72 -11.03 32.70 1.94
CA MET A 72 -9.81 32.13 1.40
C MET A 72 -9.60 30.68 1.87
N PRO A 73 -9.52 29.66 0.99
CA PRO A 73 -8.81 28.44 1.33
C PRO A 73 -7.35 28.86 1.59
N ALA A 74 -6.81 28.48 2.74
CA ALA A 74 -5.41 28.72 3.06
C ALA A 74 -4.54 28.29 1.87
N VAL A 75 -3.73 29.23 1.38
CA VAL A 75 -2.69 28.95 0.39
C VAL A 75 -1.81 27.85 0.98
N PRO A 76 -1.65 26.67 0.34
CA PRO A 76 -0.68 25.71 0.80
C PRO A 76 0.69 26.38 0.71
N THR A 77 1.36 26.52 1.86
CA THR A 77 2.75 26.95 1.93
C THR A 77 3.57 26.03 1.01
N PRO A 78 4.32 26.55 0.03
CA PRO A 78 5.17 25.72 -0.81
C PRO A 78 6.33 25.22 0.04
N GLY A 79 6.31 23.94 0.37
CA GLY A 79 7.33 23.34 1.22
C GLY A 79 7.12 21.86 1.52
N ALA A 80 6.56 21.10 0.57
CA ALA A 80 6.64 19.64 0.44
C ALA A 80 5.82 19.28 -0.80
N THR A 81 6.39 18.50 -1.72
CA THR A 81 5.65 17.99 -2.88
C THR A 81 4.56 17.07 -2.35
N ALA A 82 3.31 17.54 -2.33
CA ALA A 82 2.17 16.69 -1.99
C ALA A 82 2.16 15.50 -2.96
N SER A 83 2.20 14.30 -2.42
CA SER A 83 2.26 13.05 -3.19
C SER A 83 0.94 12.31 -3.02
N SER A 84 0.28 11.93 -4.12
CA SER A 84 -1.08 11.39 -4.10
C SER A 84 -1.22 10.20 -5.04
N ILE A 85 -1.91 9.16 -4.59
CA ILE A 85 -2.16 7.94 -5.36
C ILE A 85 -3.57 7.39 -5.09
N PRO A 86 -4.32 6.95 -6.12
CA PRO A 86 -5.52 6.17 -5.89
C PRO A 86 -5.16 4.80 -5.31
N PHE A 87 -6.06 4.21 -4.52
CA PHE A 87 -5.88 2.87 -4.00
C PHE A 87 -7.13 2.02 -4.18
N VAL A 88 -6.91 0.71 -4.26
CA VAL A 88 -7.93 -0.32 -4.24
C VAL A 88 -7.47 -1.41 -3.29
N SER A 89 -8.22 -1.62 -2.22
CA SER A 89 -8.00 -2.68 -1.25
C SER A 89 -8.69 -3.96 -1.70
N SER A 90 -7.92 -5.03 -1.87
CA SER A 90 -8.42 -6.31 -2.35
C SER A 90 -9.18 -7.10 -1.27
N SER A 91 -8.92 -6.82 0.01
CA SER A 91 -9.50 -7.54 1.16
C SER A 91 -10.94 -7.11 1.46
N ASP A 92 -11.21 -5.81 1.47
CA ASP A 92 -12.48 -5.21 1.90
C ASP A 92 -13.20 -4.46 0.76
N GLY A 93 -12.60 -4.42 -0.44
CA GLY A 93 -13.16 -3.73 -1.60
C GLY A 93 -13.19 -2.21 -1.45
N ALA A 94 -12.42 -1.65 -0.51
CA ALA A 94 -12.31 -0.21 -0.33
C ALA A 94 -11.55 0.43 -1.50
N GLU A 95 -12.08 1.53 -2.02
CA GLU A 95 -11.42 2.34 -3.05
C GLU A 95 -11.32 3.78 -2.56
N GLY A 96 -10.26 4.47 -2.96
CA GLY A 96 -10.04 5.82 -2.49
C GLY A 96 -8.81 6.50 -3.05
N VAL A 97 -8.45 7.60 -2.41
CA VAL A 97 -7.23 8.36 -2.68
C VAL A 97 -6.50 8.57 -1.36
N TRP A 98 -5.21 8.29 -1.36
CA TRP A 98 -4.32 8.59 -0.26
C TRP A 98 -3.32 9.66 -0.70
N THR A 99 -3.06 10.63 0.17
CA THR A 99 -2.19 11.76 -0.12
C THR A 99 -1.31 12.08 1.08
N ILE A 100 0.01 12.08 0.88
CA ILE A 100 0.96 12.69 1.82
C ILE A 100 0.94 14.19 1.56
N THR A 101 0.52 14.97 2.57
CA THR A 101 0.38 16.42 2.47
C THR A 101 1.63 17.14 2.95
N LYS A 102 2.34 16.59 3.93
CA LYS A 102 3.57 17.16 4.48
C LYS A 102 4.43 16.08 5.13
N VAL A 103 5.75 16.26 5.05
CA VAL A 103 6.74 15.50 5.82
C VAL A 103 7.61 16.48 6.58
N SER A 104 7.87 16.20 7.85
CA SER A 104 8.76 16.99 8.70
C SER A 104 9.74 16.06 9.40
N TRP A 105 11.02 16.35 9.23
CA TRP A 105 12.11 15.54 9.77
C TRP A 105 12.64 16.18 11.06
N SER A 106 12.94 15.34 12.05
CA SER A 106 13.56 15.70 13.32
C SER A 106 14.70 14.74 13.65
N ASP A 107 15.46 15.03 14.69
CA ASP A 107 16.51 14.12 15.16
C ASP A 107 15.96 12.77 15.67
N SER A 108 14.68 12.72 16.03
CA SER A 108 13.99 11.53 16.53
C SER A 108 13.23 10.74 15.46
N GLY A 109 13.02 11.30 14.26
CA GLY A 109 12.20 10.62 13.25
C GLY A 109 11.44 11.55 12.29
N ALA A 110 10.53 10.95 11.53
CA ALA A 110 9.67 11.60 10.56
C ALA A 110 8.24 11.77 11.09
N GLU A 111 7.72 13.00 11.06
CA GLU A 111 6.30 13.30 11.18
C GLU A 111 5.70 13.42 9.78
N ILE A 112 4.69 12.61 9.49
CA ILE A 112 4.08 12.50 8.15
C ILE A 112 2.61 12.88 8.27
N SER A 113 2.23 14.03 7.72
CA SER A 113 0.83 14.46 7.62
C SER A 113 0.23 13.96 6.31
N MET A 114 -1.00 13.45 6.38
CA MET A 114 -1.67 12.83 5.23
C MET A 114 -3.18 12.93 5.31
N THR A 115 -3.81 12.64 4.16
CA THR A 115 -5.26 12.55 4.00
C THR A 115 -5.62 11.25 3.29
N ILE A 116 -6.65 10.56 3.79
CA ILE A 116 -7.22 9.36 3.18
C ILE A 116 -8.70 9.63 2.90
N LYS A 117 -9.09 9.53 1.63
CA LYS A 117 -10.49 9.64 1.20
C LYS A 117 -10.96 8.31 0.66
N VAL A 118 -11.98 7.72 1.28
CA VAL A 118 -12.61 6.48 0.78
C VAL A 118 -13.83 6.85 -0.05
N THR A 119 -13.83 6.47 -1.33
CA THR A 119 -14.93 6.74 -2.27
C THR A 119 -15.90 5.58 -2.38
N LYS A 120 -15.47 4.35 -2.06
CA LYS A 120 -16.28 3.14 -2.11
C LYS A 120 -15.79 2.14 -1.05
N GLY A 121 -16.70 1.30 -0.54
CA GLY A 121 -16.36 0.26 0.44
C GLY A 121 -16.12 0.83 1.85
N THR A 122 -15.42 0.08 2.69
CA THR A 122 -14.95 0.57 3.99
C THR A 122 -13.56 0.04 4.20
N LEU A 123 -12.60 0.93 4.38
CA LEU A 123 -11.21 0.59 4.67
C LEU A 123 -11.13 0.26 6.16
N TYR A 124 -11.12 -1.03 6.50
CA TYR A 124 -10.99 -1.47 7.90
C TYR A 124 -9.54 -1.67 8.31
N GLY A 125 -9.23 -1.59 9.60
CA GLY A 125 -7.92 -1.97 10.16
C GLY A 125 -6.70 -1.48 9.36
N TYR A 126 -6.75 -0.27 8.80
CA TYR A 126 -5.62 0.24 8.04
C TYR A 126 -4.47 0.59 8.98
N SER A 127 -3.25 0.52 8.47
CA SER A 127 -2.05 0.93 9.18
C SER A 127 -0.97 1.42 8.20
N PHE A 128 0.13 1.91 8.76
CA PHE A 128 1.28 2.39 8.01
C PHE A 128 2.58 1.77 8.49
N TYR A 129 3.48 1.54 7.53
CA TYR A 129 4.89 1.27 7.80
C TYR A 129 5.74 1.93 6.72
N VAL A 130 7.01 2.14 7.02
CA VAL A 130 7.98 2.76 6.11
C VAL A 130 9.09 1.76 5.83
N MET A 131 9.41 1.58 4.55
CA MET A 131 10.55 0.78 4.10
C MET A 131 11.65 1.71 3.62
N GLU A 132 12.87 1.53 4.11
CA GLU A 132 14.04 2.20 3.53
C GLU A 132 14.30 1.62 2.12
N ASN A 133 14.59 2.48 1.14
CA ASN A 133 14.73 2.01 -0.26
C ASN A 133 16.04 1.22 -0.48
N ASP A 134 17.10 1.56 0.26
CA ASP A 134 18.43 0.96 0.12
C ASP A 134 18.70 -0.15 1.15
N SER A 135 17.71 -0.53 1.95
CA SER A 135 17.86 -1.56 2.98
C SER A 135 16.61 -2.44 3.10
N THR A 136 16.65 -3.42 3.99
CA THR A 136 15.47 -4.25 4.32
C THR A 136 14.81 -3.80 5.62
N ARG A 137 15.18 -2.62 6.13
CA ARG A 137 14.63 -2.08 7.37
C ARG A 137 13.22 -1.56 7.14
N ILE A 138 12.35 -1.96 8.05
CA ILE A 138 10.96 -1.55 8.12
C ILE A 138 10.78 -0.83 9.44
N HIS A 139 10.14 0.33 9.39
CA HIS A 139 9.80 1.14 10.55
C HIS A 139 8.28 1.22 10.67
N GLU A 140 7.76 0.94 11.85
CA GLU A 140 6.31 1.01 12.10
C GLU A 140 5.89 2.42 12.53
N ALA A 141 4.63 2.77 12.29
CA ALA A 141 4.08 4.00 12.83
C ALA A 141 3.89 3.88 14.34
N GLU A 142 4.44 4.82 15.10
CA GLU A 142 4.36 4.82 16.56
C GLU A 142 3.29 5.80 17.05
N PRO A 143 2.38 5.37 17.95
CA PRO A 143 1.40 6.27 18.56
C PRO A 143 2.08 7.34 19.40
N GLN A 144 1.83 8.62 19.09
CA GLN A 144 2.39 9.75 19.84
C GLN A 144 1.40 10.34 20.86
N GLY A 145 0.17 9.82 20.91
CA GLY A 145 -0.90 10.39 21.72
C GLY A 145 -1.47 11.69 21.16
N TRP A 146 -1.23 11.98 19.88
CA TRP A 146 -1.79 13.14 19.21
C TRP A 146 -3.31 12.98 19.00
N PRO A 147 -4.10 14.05 19.11
CA PRO A 147 -5.54 13.99 18.85
C PRO A 147 -5.87 13.71 17.38
N ASP A 148 -4.93 13.98 16.49
CA ASP A 148 -4.99 13.77 15.05
C ASP A 148 -4.09 12.61 14.58
N ASP A 149 -3.78 11.68 15.48
CA ASP A 149 -3.08 10.43 15.14
C ASP A 149 -3.98 9.55 14.28
N ILE A 150 -3.48 9.16 13.11
CA ILE A 150 -4.17 8.29 12.16
C ILE A 150 -3.32 7.06 11.82
N SER A 151 -2.44 6.63 12.72
CA SER A 151 -1.58 5.44 12.57
C SER A 151 -2.35 4.16 12.28
N GLY A 152 -3.64 4.12 12.65
CA GLY A 152 -4.58 3.14 12.12
C GLY A 152 -6.03 3.47 12.43
N GLY A 153 -6.94 2.66 11.89
CA GLY A 153 -8.37 2.83 12.17
C GLY A 153 -9.28 2.24 11.10
N SER A 154 -10.44 2.86 10.90
CA SER A 154 -11.38 2.46 9.85
C SER A 154 -12.11 3.65 9.23
N ILE A 155 -12.27 3.65 7.91
CA ILE A 155 -12.84 4.77 7.15
C ILE A 155 -13.92 4.24 6.21
N ARG A 156 -15.15 4.74 6.37
CA ARG A 156 -16.29 4.33 5.54
C ARG A 156 -16.34 5.10 4.23
N SER A 157 -17.06 4.55 3.25
CA SER A 157 -17.38 5.21 1.99
C SER A 157 -17.91 6.63 2.22
N GLY A 158 -17.38 7.58 1.46
CA GLY A 158 -17.72 9.00 1.53
C GLY A 158 -16.97 9.78 2.61
N GLN A 159 -16.24 9.11 3.51
CA GLN A 159 -15.46 9.78 4.55
C GLN A 159 -14.08 10.18 4.05
N THR A 160 -13.55 11.23 4.66
CA THR A 160 -12.18 11.67 4.52
C THR A 160 -11.60 11.85 5.92
N VAL A 161 -10.42 11.30 6.15
CA VAL A 161 -9.67 11.46 7.39
C VAL A 161 -8.37 12.17 7.05
N SER A 162 -8.02 13.17 7.85
CA SER A 162 -6.74 13.87 7.79
C SER A 162 -6.11 13.82 9.17
N GLY A 163 -4.80 13.66 9.19
CA GLY A 163 -4.05 13.55 10.43
C GLY A 163 -2.58 13.31 10.14
N ARG A 164 -1.88 12.76 11.14
CA ARG A 164 -0.45 12.50 11.06
C ARG A 164 -0.06 11.21 11.76
N ILE A 165 1.12 10.73 11.37
CA ILE A 165 1.82 9.61 12.01
C ILE A 165 3.25 10.01 12.32
N PHE A 166 3.87 9.31 13.27
CA PHE A 166 5.30 9.42 13.55
C PHE A 166 5.98 8.09 13.29
N VAL A 167 7.21 8.16 12.79
CA VAL A 167 8.06 6.99 12.52
C VAL A 167 9.47 7.32 13.00
N ASP A 168 10.00 6.53 13.94
CA ASP A 168 11.41 6.63 14.36
C ASP A 168 12.29 6.07 13.26
N MET A 169 12.90 6.96 12.48
CA MET A 169 13.78 6.61 11.38
C MET A 169 14.73 7.76 11.03
N ALA A 170 15.91 7.43 10.52
CA ALA A 170 16.82 8.44 9.98
C ALA A 170 16.27 9.03 8.68
N LYS A 171 16.72 10.25 8.35
CA LYS A 171 16.40 10.91 7.09
C LYS A 171 17.10 10.25 5.91
N VAL A 172 16.44 9.26 5.32
CA VAL A 172 16.91 8.49 4.16
C VAL A 172 15.78 8.28 3.15
N GLU A 173 16.13 8.02 1.89
CA GLU A 173 15.12 7.70 0.86
C GLU A 173 14.32 6.47 1.27
N SER A 174 13.00 6.66 1.36
CA SER A 174 12.10 5.65 1.91
C SER A 174 10.75 5.68 1.23
N THR A 175 10.00 4.60 1.40
CA THR A 175 8.66 4.42 0.86
C THR A 175 7.69 4.15 1.99
N VAL A 176 6.66 4.99 2.12
CA VAL A 176 5.56 4.75 3.07
C VAL A 176 4.55 3.84 2.40
N VAL A 177 4.10 2.82 3.12
CA VAL A 177 3.09 1.88 2.66
C VAL A 177 1.81 2.07 3.48
N LEU A 178 0.69 2.24 2.79
CA LEU A 178 -0.63 2.07 3.34
C LEU A 178 -0.97 0.58 3.27
N ALA A 179 -1.27 -0.02 4.41
CA ALA A 179 -1.53 -1.45 4.53
C ALA A 179 -2.84 -1.72 5.25
N HIS A 180 -3.28 -2.96 5.11
CA HIS A 180 -4.40 -3.59 5.81
C HIS A 180 -3.88 -4.67 6.75
N ASP A 181 -4.77 -5.21 7.59
CA ASP A 181 -4.48 -6.30 8.52
C ASP A 181 -3.25 -6.02 9.39
N ASN A 182 -3.15 -4.81 9.94
CA ASN A 182 -2.02 -4.36 10.77
C ASN A 182 -0.65 -4.50 10.07
N GLY A 183 -0.58 -4.21 8.77
CA GLY A 183 0.69 -4.20 8.02
C GLY A 183 0.95 -5.47 7.21
N MET A 184 0.15 -6.52 7.37
CA MET A 184 0.36 -7.80 6.67
C MET A 184 -0.04 -7.76 5.19
N SER A 185 -0.93 -6.83 4.82
CA SER A 185 -1.55 -6.77 3.50
C SER A 185 -1.33 -5.39 2.87
N PRO A 186 -0.22 -5.15 2.14
CA PRO A 186 0.05 -3.84 1.53
C PRO A 186 -1.02 -3.48 0.48
N ILE A 187 -1.52 -2.25 0.53
CA ILE A 187 -2.54 -1.75 -0.41
C ILE A 187 -1.87 -0.89 -1.49
N THR A 188 -1.10 0.11 -1.08
CA THR A 188 -0.43 1.06 -1.97
C THR A 188 0.75 1.72 -1.27
N ALA A 189 1.61 2.41 -2.02
CA ALA A 189 2.82 2.99 -1.50
C ALA A 189 3.13 4.34 -2.13
N LEU A 190 3.76 5.22 -1.36
CA LEU A 190 4.20 6.55 -1.78
C LEU A 190 5.64 6.78 -1.32
N LEU A 191 6.45 7.39 -2.19
CA LEU A 191 7.79 7.84 -1.82
C LEU A 191 7.70 8.92 -0.75
N LEU A 192 8.57 8.81 0.25
CA LEU A 192 8.73 9.79 1.30
C LEU A 192 9.76 10.84 0.86
N PRO A 193 9.38 12.12 0.69
CA PRO A 193 10.34 13.17 0.35
C PRO A 193 11.37 13.40 1.46
N VAL A 194 12.63 13.53 1.04
CA VAL A 194 13.79 13.91 1.87
C VAL A 194 14.10 15.39 1.69
#